data_AF-A0A2D6R8I2-F1
#
_entry.id   AF-A0A2D6R8I2-F1
#
_cell.length_a   1.000
_cell.length_b   1.000
_cell.length_c   1.000
_cell.angle_alpha   90.00
_cell.angle_beta   90.00
_cell.angle_gamma   90.00
#
_symmetry.space_group_name_H-M   'P 1'
#
loop_
_entity.id
_entity.type
_entity.pdbx_description
1 polymer ?
#
loop_
_entity_poly.entity_id
_entity_poly.type
_entity_poly.pdbx_seq_one_letter_code
_entity_poly.pdbx_strand_id
1 'polypeptide(L)'
;MQREVIRLVLHDQKEEALQYVREMIIRLKERRIPRDKLILRTQITRDLSAYTSAGPHVKVARLLANKGINISPGTVIEYIIAKGQGSIGERAQIPREAKEYDVDYYLNNQLIPAVSSIFEVFAISEDELLGEGKQTGLGGYF
;
A
#
# COMPACT_ATOMS: atom_id res chain seq x y z
N MET A 1 -9.51 2.20 -7.61
CA MET A 1 -8.23 2.08 -8.34
C MET A 1 -8.19 0.74 -9.05
N GLN A 2 -7.88 -0.38 -8.40
CA GLN A 2 -7.78 -1.69 -9.07
C GLN A 2 -9.00 -2.07 -9.94
N ARG A 3 -10.23 -1.91 -9.42
CA ARG A 3 -11.46 -2.16 -10.21
C ARG A 3 -11.55 -1.33 -11.49
N GLU A 4 -11.06 -0.09 -11.46
CA GLU A 4 -11.12 0.82 -12.59
C GLU A 4 -10.06 0.47 -13.64
N VAL A 5 -8.85 0.12 -13.20
CA VAL A 5 -7.80 -0.39 -14.09
C VAL A 5 -8.26 -1.68 -14.77
N ILE A 6 -8.81 -2.64 -14.02
CA ILE A 6 -9.38 -3.87 -14.60
C ILE A 6 -10.50 -3.52 -15.59
N ARG A 7 -11.40 -2.60 -15.26
CA ARG A 7 -12.48 -2.18 -16.17
C ARG A 7 -11.93 -1.66 -17.48
N LEU A 8 -10.94 -0.76 -17.45
CA LEU A 8 -10.34 -0.17 -18.66
C LEU A 8 -9.63 -1.22 -19.50
N VAL A 9 -8.83 -2.09 -18.89
CA VAL A 9 -8.10 -3.12 -19.63
C VAL A 9 -9.04 -4.18 -20.21
N LEU A 10 -10.14 -4.53 -19.53
CA LEU A 10 -11.17 -5.41 -20.09
C LEU A 10 -11.94 -4.83 -21.29
N HIS A 11 -11.85 -3.53 -21.53
CA HIS A 11 -12.48 -2.85 -22.69
C HIS A 11 -11.44 -2.46 -23.76
N ASP A 12 -10.26 -3.08 -23.76
CA ASP A 12 -9.14 -2.78 -24.65
C ASP A 12 -8.66 -1.31 -24.59
N GLN A 13 -8.92 -0.61 -23.48
CA GLN A 13 -8.52 0.78 -23.24
C GLN A 13 -7.19 0.84 -22.48
N LYS A 14 -6.12 0.34 -23.10
CA LYS A 14 -4.79 0.22 -22.50
C LYS A 14 -4.20 1.58 -22.15
N GLU A 15 -4.25 2.53 -23.08
CA GLU A 15 -3.70 3.87 -22.92
C GLU A 15 -4.41 4.64 -21.80
N GLU A 16 -5.73 4.52 -21.70
CA GLU A 16 -6.52 5.12 -20.64
C GLU A 16 -6.23 4.47 -19.28
N ALA A 17 -6.00 3.16 -19.23
CA ALA A 17 -5.58 2.48 -18.01
C ALA A 17 -4.22 3.00 -17.51
N LEU A 18 -3.26 3.17 -18.43
CA LEU A 18 -1.94 3.75 -18.12
C LEU A 18 -2.05 5.20 -17.63
N GLN A 19 -2.85 6.01 -18.32
CA GLN A 19 -3.10 7.41 -17.95
C GLN A 19 -3.74 7.51 -16.55
N TYR A 20 -4.74 6.68 -16.27
CA TYR A 20 -5.39 6.62 -14.97
C TYR A 20 -4.41 6.26 -13.84
N VAL A 21 -3.50 5.31 -14.07
CA VAL A 21 -2.47 4.94 -13.10
C VAL A 21 -1.51 6.11 -12.87
N ARG A 22 -1.04 6.78 -13.93
CA ARG A 22 -0.15 7.95 -13.81
C ARG A 22 -0.81 9.07 -13.00
N GLU A 23 -2.08 9.36 -13.23
CA GLU A 23 -2.84 10.33 -12.45
C GLU A 23 -2.96 9.93 -10.98
N MET A 24 -3.16 8.65 -10.71
CA MET A 24 -3.18 8.13 -9.34
C MET A 24 -1.81 8.27 -8.65
N ILE A 25 -0.71 8.04 -9.36
CA ILE A 25 0.65 8.26 -8.84
C ILE A 25 0.84 9.74 -8.50
N ILE A 26 0.45 10.65 -9.40
CA ILE A 26 0.53 12.10 -9.18
C ILE A 26 -0.29 12.49 -7.94
N ARG A 27 -1.55 12.05 -7.85
CA ARG A 27 -2.42 12.33 -6.71
C ARG A 27 -1.87 11.80 -5.39
N LEU A 28 -1.25 10.62 -5.40
CA LEU A 28 -0.61 10.05 -4.22
C LEU A 28 0.59 10.91 -3.79
N LYS A 29 1.46 11.30 -4.74
CA LYS A 29 2.64 12.15 -4.51
C LYS A 29 2.26 13.55 -4.02
N GLU A 30 1.21 14.14 -4.57
CA GLU A 30 0.66 15.44 -4.16
C GLU A 30 -0.16 15.38 -2.86
N ARG A 31 -0.28 14.21 -2.24
CA ARG A 31 -1.05 13.99 -1.01
C ARG A 31 -2.54 14.33 -1.12
N ARG A 32 -3.11 14.19 -2.31
CA ARG A 32 -4.52 14.47 -2.60
C ARG A 32 -5.43 13.25 -2.39
N ILE A 33 -4.87 12.10 -2.01
CA ILE A 33 -5.66 10.91 -1.70
C ILE A 33 -6.23 11.02 -0.28
N PRO A 34 -7.55 10.88 -0.10
CA PRO A 34 -8.17 10.87 1.23
C PRO A 34 -7.59 9.76 2.10
N ARG A 35 -7.33 10.10 3.37
CA ARG A 35 -6.73 9.18 4.35
C ARG A 35 -7.49 7.87 4.51
N ASP A 36 -8.82 7.91 4.45
CA ASP A 36 -9.67 6.73 4.60
C ASP A 36 -9.39 5.65 3.55
N LYS A 37 -8.87 6.05 2.37
CA LYS A 37 -8.46 5.13 1.30
C LYS A 37 -7.08 4.51 1.52
N LEU A 38 -6.34 4.98 2.52
CA LEU A 38 -4.98 4.53 2.87
C LEU A 38 -4.98 3.69 4.15
N ILE A 39 -6.14 3.51 4.79
CA ILE A 39 -6.24 2.68 6.00
C ILE A 39 -6.01 1.21 5.63
N LEU A 40 -4.95 0.65 6.20
CA LEU A 40 -4.66 -0.77 6.17
C LEU A 40 -5.46 -1.48 7.24
N ARG A 41 -6.02 -2.64 6.87
CA ARG A 41 -6.79 -3.51 7.76
C ARG A 41 -6.11 -4.87 7.80
N THR A 42 -5.78 -5.32 9.00
CA THR A 42 -5.21 -6.66 9.19
C THR A 42 -5.78 -7.29 10.44
N GLN A 43 -6.21 -8.54 10.33
CA GLN A 43 -6.75 -9.30 11.44
C GLN A 43 -5.63 -9.86 12.32
N ILE A 44 -5.77 -9.71 13.64
CA ILE A 44 -4.95 -10.41 14.62
C ILE A 44 -5.42 -11.86 14.68
N THR A 45 -4.51 -12.80 14.49
CA THR A 45 -4.82 -14.24 14.35
C THR A 45 -4.44 -15.07 15.58
N ARG A 46 -3.67 -14.49 16.50
CA ARG A 46 -3.20 -15.12 17.74
C ARG A 46 -3.06 -14.05 18.83
N ASP A 47 -2.84 -14.46 20.06
CA ASP A 47 -2.63 -13.51 21.15
C ASP A 47 -1.40 -12.64 20.92
N LEU A 48 -1.46 -11.39 21.39
CA LEU A 48 -0.35 -10.44 21.23
C LEU A 48 0.95 -10.97 21.85
N SER A 49 0.89 -11.78 22.91
CA SER A 49 2.07 -12.43 23.52
C SER A 49 2.73 -13.48 22.60
N ALA A 50 1.98 -14.10 21.69
CA ALA A 50 2.44 -15.18 20.82
C ALA A 50 3.09 -14.70 19.51
N TYR A 51 3.13 -13.39 19.25
CA TYR A 51 3.83 -12.82 18.11
C TYR A 51 5.32 -12.65 18.41
N THR A 52 6.15 -13.41 17.68
CA THR A 52 7.62 -13.29 17.72
C THR A 52 8.13 -12.06 16.98
N SER A 53 7.47 -11.68 15.88
CA SER A 53 7.81 -10.50 15.08
C SER A 53 6.80 -9.37 15.26
N ALA A 54 7.31 -8.15 15.45
CA ALA A 54 6.51 -6.96 15.64
C ALA A 54 6.19 -6.31 14.28
N GLY A 55 5.36 -6.98 13.48
CA GLY A 55 4.82 -6.42 12.25
C GLY A 55 3.99 -5.14 12.51
N PRO A 56 3.68 -4.35 11.46
CA PRO A 56 2.95 -3.08 11.59
C PRO A 56 1.64 -3.20 12.38
N HIS A 57 0.80 -4.17 12.01
CA HIS A 57 -0.47 -4.45 12.69
C HIS A 57 -0.28 -4.88 14.15
N VAL A 58 0.77 -5.65 14.47
CA VAL A 58 1.08 -6.06 15.86
C VAL A 58 1.53 -4.88 16.70
N LYS A 59 2.36 -3.99 16.16
CA LYS A 59 2.79 -2.78 16.87
C LYS A 59 1.62 -1.86 17.19
N VAL A 60 0.73 -1.64 16.22
CA VAL A 60 -0.48 -0.86 16.44
C VAL A 60 -1.43 -1.55 17.41
N ALA A 61 -1.60 -2.87 17.33
CA ALA A 61 -2.39 -3.63 18.29
C ALA A 61 -1.87 -3.50 19.72
N ARG A 62 -0.55 -3.59 19.93
CA ARG A 62 0.08 -3.37 21.25
C ARG A 62 -0.14 -1.94 21.74
N LEU A 63 -0.05 -0.93 20.86
CA LEU A 63 -0.34 0.46 21.21
C LEU A 63 -1.80 0.64 21.65
N LEU A 64 -2.75 0.01 20.95
CA LEU A 64 -4.18 0.05 21.31
C LEU A 64 -4.42 -0.66 22.66
N ALA A 65 -3.79 -1.82 22.87
CA ALA A 65 -3.85 -2.53 24.15
C ALA A 65 -3.32 -1.70 25.32
N ASN A 66 -2.19 -1.01 25.12
CA ASN A 66 -1.63 -0.10 26.13
C ASN A 66 -2.54 1.11 26.40
N LYS A 67 -3.39 1.49 25.45
CA LYS A 67 -4.44 2.52 25.61
C LYS A 67 -5.73 1.96 26.24
N GLY A 68 -5.73 0.71 26.70
CA GLY A 68 -6.87 0.07 27.37
C GLY A 68 -7.89 -0.58 26.44
N ILE A 69 -7.59 -0.70 25.14
CA ILE A 69 -8.49 -1.37 24.19
C ILE A 69 -8.23 -2.87 24.24
N ASN A 70 -9.27 -3.66 24.48
CA ASN A 70 -9.14 -5.10 24.48
C ASN A 70 -8.90 -5.61 23.04
N ILE A 71 -7.77 -6.29 22.82
CA ILE A 71 -7.40 -6.88 21.55
C ILE A 71 -7.30 -8.40 21.72
N SER A 72 -8.19 -9.12 21.06
CA SER A 72 -8.20 -10.59 21.01
C SER A 72 -7.98 -11.10 19.58
N PRO A 73 -7.61 -12.39 19.41
CA PRO A 73 -7.66 -13.03 18.10
C PRO A 73 -9.03 -12.83 17.44
N GLY A 74 -9.03 -12.46 16.16
CA GLY A 74 -10.23 -12.02 15.43
C GLY A 74 -10.37 -10.50 15.30
N THR A 75 -9.68 -9.73 16.13
CA THR A 75 -9.75 -8.26 16.07
C THR A 75 -9.11 -7.74 14.79
N VAL A 76 -9.83 -6.88 14.05
CA VAL A 76 -9.29 -6.17 12.89
C VAL A 76 -8.60 -4.90 13.36
N ILE A 77 -7.32 -4.77 13.02
CA ILE A 77 -6.51 -3.61 13.36
C ILE A 77 -6.44 -2.70 12.14
N GLU A 78 -6.85 -1.46 12.34
CA GLU A 78 -6.74 -0.38 11.38
C GLU A 78 -5.49 0.45 11.65
N TYR A 79 -4.67 0.66 10.63
CA TYR A 79 -3.47 1.45 10.73
C TYR A 79 -3.10 2.14 9.43
N ILE A 80 -2.28 3.18 9.53
CA ILE A 80 -1.68 3.89 8.38
C ILE A 80 -0.17 3.89 8.59
N ILE A 81 0.59 3.67 7.51
CA ILE A 81 2.03 3.92 7.52
C ILE A 81 2.30 5.41 7.37
N ALA A 82 2.79 6.02 8.44
CA ALA A 82 3.14 7.43 8.50
C ALA A 82 4.53 7.68 7.90
N LYS A 83 4.76 8.93 7.47
CA LYS A 83 6.11 9.39 7.13
C LYS A 83 6.95 9.44 8.40
N GLY A 84 8.15 8.88 8.35
CA GLY A 84 9.06 8.82 9.50
C GLY A 84 10.32 8.03 9.19
N GLN A 85 11.19 7.89 10.20
CA GLN A 85 12.37 7.04 10.14
C GLN A 85 12.11 5.67 10.77
N GLY A 86 13.01 4.72 10.51
CA GLY A 86 12.92 3.37 11.04
C GLY A 86 12.09 2.41 10.19
N SER A 87 11.82 1.25 10.77
CA SER A 87 11.08 0.14 10.14
C SER A 87 9.63 0.53 9.83
N ILE A 88 9.01 -0.16 8.86
CA ILE A 88 7.58 0.03 8.51
C ILE A 88 6.70 -0.10 9.75
N GLY A 89 7.05 -1.01 10.67
CA GLY A 89 6.31 -1.18 11.91
C GLY A 89 6.40 0.01 12.87
N GLU A 90 7.54 0.70 12.95
CA GLU A 90 7.68 1.91 13.79
C GLU A 90 6.91 3.09 13.21
N ARG A 91 6.76 3.09 11.90
CA ARG A 91 6.01 4.09 11.15
C ARG A 91 4.51 3.80 11.11
N ALA A 92 4.07 2.63 11.58
CA ALA A 92 2.66 2.27 11.65
C ALA A 92 1.96 3.01 12.79
N GLN A 93 0.91 3.76 12.47
CA GLN A 93 0.17 4.58 13.42
C GLN A 93 -1.33 4.32 13.33
N ILE A 94 -2.04 4.65 14.41
CA ILE A 94 -3.50 4.65 14.44
C ILE A 94 -4.00 5.72 13.45
N PRO A 95 -4.98 5.46 12.57
CA PRO A 95 -5.34 6.38 11.48
C PRO A 95 -5.66 7.81 11.92
N ARG A 96 -6.33 7.95 13.07
CA ARG A 96 -6.67 9.26 13.67
C ARG A 96 -5.47 10.03 14.22
N GLU A 97 -4.37 9.35 14.54
CA GLU A 97 -3.17 9.94 15.16
C GLU A 97 -2.09 10.26 14.13
N ALA A 98 -2.12 9.62 12.96
CA ALA A 98 -1.20 9.90 11.86
C ALA A 98 -1.33 11.37 11.42
N LYS A 99 -0.20 12.05 11.16
CA LYS A 99 -0.15 13.43 10.60
C LYS A 99 0.09 13.44 9.09
N GLU A 100 1.04 12.64 8.63
CA GLU A 100 1.35 12.50 7.21
C GLU A 100 1.57 11.03 6.91
N TYR A 101 1.04 10.56 5.79
CA TYR A 101 1.29 9.20 5.33
C TYR A 101 2.57 9.13 4.50
N ASP A 102 3.21 7.96 4.48
CA ASP A 102 4.40 7.72 3.67
C ASP A 102 4.02 7.41 2.22
N VAL A 103 4.12 8.41 1.35
CA VAL A 103 3.87 8.31 -0.09
C VAL A 103 4.64 7.15 -0.71
N ASP A 104 5.92 7.01 -0.39
CA ASP A 104 6.80 6.01 -1.00
C ASP A 104 6.38 4.59 -0.60
N TYR A 105 5.95 4.42 0.65
CA TYR A 105 5.40 3.16 1.11
C TYR A 105 4.15 2.76 0.30
N TYR A 106 3.16 3.64 0.17
CA TYR A 106 1.92 3.31 -0.57
C TYR A 106 2.17 3.16 -2.07
N LEU A 107 3.12 3.91 -2.63
CA LEU A 107 3.51 3.80 -4.03
C LEU A 107 4.09 2.41 -4.31
N ASN A 108 5.13 2.03 -3.55
CA ASN A 108 5.92 0.83 -3.82
C ASN A 108 5.27 -0.46 -3.29
N ASN A 109 4.45 -0.39 -2.23
CA ASN A 109 3.88 -1.58 -1.60
C ASN A 109 2.39 -1.79 -1.90
N GLN A 110 1.71 -0.82 -2.53
CA GLN A 110 0.28 -0.97 -2.86
C GLN A 110 -0.05 -0.58 -4.29
N LEU A 111 0.33 0.62 -4.72
CA LEU A 111 -0.07 1.12 -6.03
C LEU A 111 0.64 0.35 -7.15
N ILE A 112 1.97 0.30 -7.13
CA ILE A 112 2.76 -0.41 -8.15
C ILE A 112 2.42 -1.90 -8.16
N PRO A 113 2.49 -2.66 -7.03
CA PRO A 113 2.22 -4.09 -7.06
C PRO A 113 0.80 -4.43 -7.55
N ALA A 114 -0.22 -3.68 -7.11
CA ALA A 114 -1.59 -3.94 -7.54
C ALA A 114 -1.79 -3.69 -9.03
N VAL A 115 -1.03 -2.77 -9.62
CA VAL A 115 -1.13 -2.41 -11.03
C VAL A 115 -0.26 -3.32 -11.91
N SER A 116 0.97 -3.62 -11.50
CA SER A 116 1.83 -4.60 -12.18
C SER A 116 1.13 -5.95 -12.31
N SER A 117 0.51 -6.47 -11.24
CA SER A 117 -0.24 -7.73 -11.30
C SER A 117 -1.42 -7.71 -12.28
N ILE A 118 -2.04 -6.55 -12.54
CA ILE A 118 -3.09 -6.44 -13.56
C ILE A 118 -2.44 -6.46 -14.94
N PHE A 119 -1.42 -5.63 -15.15
CA PHE A 119 -0.79 -5.49 -16.46
C PHE A 119 -0.05 -6.73 -16.93
N GLU A 120 0.54 -7.51 -16.02
CA GLU A 120 1.09 -8.83 -16.32
C GLU A 120 0.02 -9.77 -16.89
N VAL A 121 -1.19 -9.79 -16.32
CA VAL A 121 -2.31 -10.61 -16.80
C VAL A 121 -2.73 -10.22 -18.22
N PHE A 122 -2.50 -8.97 -18.61
CA PHE A 122 -2.84 -8.43 -19.92
C PHE A 122 -1.62 -8.20 -20.83
N ALA A 123 -0.46 -8.77 -20.49
CA ALA A 123 0.80 -8.69 -21.25
C ALA A 123 1.29 -7.24 -21.54
N ILE A 124 1.13 -6.33 -20.58
CA ILE A 124 1.60 -4.95 -20.60
C ILE A 124 2.85 -4.85 -19.70
N SER A 125 3.97 -4.33 -20.22
CA SER A 125 5.25 -4.33 -19.48
C SER A 125 5.36 -3.16 -18.49
N GLU A 126 6.18 -3.32 -17.44
CA GLU A 126 6.45 -2.26 -16.45
C GLU A 126 7.11 -1.02 -17.07
N ASP A 127 7.88 -1.18 -18.15
CA ASP A 127 8.47 -0.06 -18.89
C ASP A 127 7.39 0.84 -19.52
N GLU A 128 6.31 0.24 -20.05
CA GLU A 128 5.17 0.98 -20.59
C GLU A 128 4.38 1.71 -19.48
N LEU A 129 4.37 1.13 -18.27
CA LEU A 129 3.76 1.72 -17.08
C LEU A 129 4.42 3.03 -16.68
N LEU A 130 5.74 2.98 -16.52
CA LEU A 130 6.55 4.08 -15.99
C LEU A 130 6.77 5.19 -17.02
N GLY A 131 6.45 4.93 -18.29
CA GLY A 131 6.53 5.92 -19.36
C GLY A 131 7.96 6.23 -19.80
N GLU A 132 8.93 5.40 -19.42
CA GLU A 132 10.31 5.50 -19.88
C GLU A 132 10.46 4.66 -21.16
N GLY A 133 10.66 5.32 -22.29
CA GLY A 133 11.10 4.64 -23.50
C GLY A 133 12.41 3.91 -23.20
N LYS A 134 12.38 2.57 -23.23
CA LYS A 134 13.55 1.68 -23.03
C LYS A 134 14.54 2.22 -21.99
N GLN A 135 14.24 2.02 -20.71
CA GLN A 135 15.30 2.10 -19.71
C GLN A 135 16.21 0.87 -19.90
N THR A 136 17.31 1.07 -20.61
CA THR A 136 18.39 0.10 -20.73
C THR A 136 18.91 -0.27 -19.35
N GLY A 137 18.55 -1.48 -18.92
CA GLY A 137 19.31 -2.37 -18.05
C GLY A 137 19.92 -1.79 -16.78
N LEU A 138 19.37 -2.16 -15.64
CA LEU A 138 20.18 -2.41 -14.45
C LEU A 138 19.68 -3.66 -13.72
N GLY A 139 20.44 -4.74 -13.92
CA GLY A 139 20.82 -5.66 -12.84
C GLY A 139 19.83 -6.77 -12.52
N GLY A 140 20.03 -7.92 -13.17
CA GLY A 140 19.60 -9.18 -12.58
C GLY A 140 20.28 -9.39 -11.24
N TYR A 141 19.48 -9.64 -10.21
CA TYR A 141 19.83 -10.46 -9.06
C TYR A 141 18.53 -11.11 -8.58
N PHE A 142 18.59 -12.45 -8.54
CA PHE A 142 17.80 -13.45 -7.81
C PHE A 142 16.51 -13.02 -7.07
#